data_AF-A0A2E6P935-F1
#
_entry.id   AF-A0A2E6P935-F1
#
_cell.length_a   1.000
_cell.length_b   1.000
_cell.length_c   1.000
_cell.angle_alpha   90.00
_cell.angle_beta   90.00
_cell.angle_gamma   90.00
#
_symmetry.space_group_name_H-M   'P 1'
#
loop_
_entity.id
_entity.type
_entity.pdbx_description
1 polymer ?
#
loop_
_entity_poly.entity_id
_entity_poly.type
_entity_poly.pdbx_seq_one_letter_code
_entity_poly.pdbx_strand_id
1 'polypeptide(L)'
;MMVNEYERDAVSDIILIIDSRGVSETGPVSRNSLVYSSRAAASLSQYFLSRRDSVGLVVYSDEIVSVDRDTGKKQLYVLLTKLAGAMAKGNTPLKVVTNRIMPHINRGSPIIILSPLEDDPTIVDAVRDLRARNFDVTVLSPSSLEFEFDARRLDRTGYEVLKTERDILMSELRGLGAFVMDWEPDMMLNTALAGARGF
;
A
#
# COMPACT_ATOMS: atom_id res chain seq x y z
N MET A 1 20.17 -15.29 40.31
CA MET A 1 19.15 -14.33 39.86
C MET A 1 19.10 -14.47 38.35
N MET A 2 18.06 -15.14 37.85
CA MET A 2 17.96 -15.56 36.45
C MET A 2 17.40 -14.37 35.66
N VAL A 3 18.25 -13.74 34.86
CA VAL A 3 17.83 -12.68 33.94
C VAL A 3 17.22 -13.39 32.74
N ASN A 4 15.90 -13.30 32.59
CA ASN A 4 15.25 -13.66 31.34
C ASN A 4 15.65 -12.61 30.30
N GLU A 5 16.74 -12.87 29.58
CA GLU A 5 17.00 -12.28 28.27
C GLU A 5 15.95 -12.82 27.30
N TYR A 6 14.79 -12.16 27.23
CA TYR A 6 13.97 -12.24 26.03
C TYR A 6 14.52 -11.21 25.04
N GLU A 7 15.23 -11.71 24.03
CA GLU A 7 15.59 -11.00 22.81
C GLU A 7 14.36 -10.20 22.31
N ARG A 8 14.48 -8.86 22.28
CA ARG A 8 13.55 -8.00 21.53
C ARG A 8 13.85 -8.19 20.04
N ASP A 9 13.18 -9.14 19.40
CA ASP A 9 13.56 -9.66 18.08
C ASP A 9 12.62 -9.24 16.92
N ALA A 10 12.03 -8.04 16.97
CA ALA A 10 11.51 -7.33 15.79
C ALA A 10 11.63 -5.82 15.98
N VAL A 11 12.32 -5.12 15.06
CA VAL A 11 12.63 -3.68 15.22
C VAL A 11 11.51 -2.78 14.68
N SER A 12 10.52 -3.31 13.95
CA SER A 12 9.24 -2.64 13.65
C SER A 12 8.13 -3.62 13.27
N ASP A 13 6.87 -3.19 13.47
CA ASP A 13 5.66 -3.89 13.02
C ASP A 13 5.11 -3.18 11.77
N ILE A 14 5.42 -3.70 10.58
CA ILE A 14 5.03 -3.10 9.30
C ILE A 14 3.71 -3.71 8.81
N ILE A 15 2.85 -2.87 8.24
CA ILE A 15 1.60 -3.29 7.60
C ILE A 15 1.58 -2.83 6.15
N LEU A 16 1.47 -3.80 5.24
CA LEU A 16 1.22 -3.53 3.83
C LEU A 16 -0.28 -3.58 3.56
N ILE A 17 -0.83 -2.54 2.93
CA ILE A 17 -2.22 -2.49 2.49
C ILE A 17 -2.22 -2.37 0.97
N ILE A 18 -2.88 -3.31 0.29
CA ILE A 18 -2.93 -3.36 -1.18
C ILE A 18 -4.35 -3.18 -1.66
N ASP A 19 -4.51 -2.18 -2.51
CA ASP A 19 -5.72 -1.92 -3.25
C ASP A 19 -5.87 -2.90 -4.41
N SER A 20 -6.75 -3.88 -4.22
CA SER A 20 -7.13 -4.87 -5.21
C SER A 20 -8.59 -4.66 -5.64
N ARG A 21 -9.08 -3.42 -5.60
CA ARG A 21 -10.38 -3.06 -6.17
C ARG A 21 -10.36 -3.19 -7.69
N GLY A 22 -11.52 -3.19 -8.32
CA GLY A 22 -11.65 -3.33 -9.78
C GLY A 22 -10.82 -2.29 -10.56
N VAL A 23 -10.73 -1.06 -10.04
CA VAL A 23 -9.94 0.03 -10.65
C VAL A 23 -8.45 -0.32 -10.77
N SER A 24 -7.91 -1.18 -9.91
CA SER A 24 -6.50 -1.58 -9.94
C SER A 24 -6.14 -2.51 -11.10
N GLU A 25 -7.12 -3.05 -11.86
CA GLU A 25 -6.85 -3.86 -13.06
C GLU A 25 -6.63 -3.03 -14.32
N THR A 26 -6.83 -1.71 -14.26
CA THR A 26 -6.71 -0.83 -15.42
C THR A 26 -5.30 -0.89 -16.02
N GLY A 27 -5.21 -1.47 -17.22
CA GLY A 27 -3.97 -1.69 -17.96
C GLY A 27 -3.88 -3.10 -18.56
N PRO A 28 -2.80 -3.42 -19.30
CA PRO A 28 -2.53 -4.78 -19.74
C PRO A 28 -2.43 -5.78 -18.56
N VAL A 29 -2.76 -7.06 -18.80
CA VAL A 29 -2.75 -8.13 -17.77
C VAL A 29 -1.42 -8.22 -16.99
N SER A 30 -0.29 -7.95 -17.65
CA SER A 30 1.04 -7.99 -17.03
C SER A 30 1.52 -6.64 -16.48
N ARG A 31 0.74 -5.57 -16.69
CA ARG A 31 1.09 -4.18 -16.46
C ARG A 31 -0.15 -3.39 -16.04
N ASN A 32 -0.48 -3.48 -14.76
CA ASN A 32 -1.54 -2.68 -14.14
C ASN A 32 -1.19 -2.42 -12.66
N SER A 33 -1.93 -1.53 -12.02
CA SER A 33 -1.67 -1.08 -10.65
C SER A 33 -1.65 -2.23 -9.64
N LEU A 34 -2.49 -3.26 -9.79
CA LEU A 34 -2.49 -4.43 -8.91
C LEU A 34 -1.21 -5.27 -9.07
N VAL A 35 -0.77 -5.55 -10.31
CA VAL A 35 0.46 -6.31 -10.57
C VAL A 35 1.67 -5.57 -10.01
N TYR A 36 1.73 -4.25 -10.19
CA TYR A 36 2.81 -3.42 -9.67
C TYR A 36 2.81 -3.34 -8.15
N SER A 37 1.64 -3.13 -7.55
CA SER A 37 1.48 -3.12 -6.09
C SER A 37 1.85 -4.48 -5.48
N SER A 38 1.44 -5.58 -6.10
CA SER A 38 1.76 -6.94 -5.63
C SER A 38 3.26 -7.23 -5.69
N ARG A 39 3.94 -6.80 -6.77
CA ARG A 39 5.39 -6.93 -6.91
C ARG A 39 6.14 -6.08 -5.88
N ALA A 40 5.77 -4.82 -5.73
CA ALA A 40 6.36 -3.94 -4.73
C ALA A 40 6.16 -4.49 -3.31
N ALA A 41 4.96 -4.98 -2.99
CA ALA A 41 4.67 -5.59 -1.69
C ALA A 41 5.48 -6.88 -1.44
N ALA A 42 5.68 -7.71 -2.47
CA ALA A 42 6.54 -8.89 -2.37
C ALA A 42 8.00 -8.50 -2.05
N SER A 43 8.55 -7.51 -2.76
CA SER A 43 9.89 -6.97 -2.52
C SER A 43 10.02 -6.34 -1.13
N LEU A 44 9.02 -5.56 -0.69
CA LEU A 44 9.00 -4.95 0.64
C LEU A 44 8.92 -5.99 1.74
N SER A 45 8.07 -7.01 1.57
CA SER A 45 7.95 -8.12 2.51
C SER A 45 9.30 -8.81 2.68
N GLN A 46 9.98 -9.14 1.57
CA GLN A 46 11.30 -9.76 1.62
C GLN A 46 12.33 -8.86 2.32
N TYR A 47 12.32 -7.56 2.02
CA TYR A 47 13.21 -6.58 2.60
C TYR A 47 13.07 -6.49 4.14
N PHE A 48 11.86 -6.23 4.64
CA PHE A 48 11.61 -6.11 6.08
C PHE A 48 11.85 -7.42 6.83
N LEU A 49 11.37 -8.55 6.29
CA LEU A 49 11.59 -9.85 6.94
C LEU A 49 13.08 -10.23 7.00
N SER A 50 13.89 -9.80 6.02
CA SER A 50 15.35 -10.01 6.05
C SER A 50 16.05 -9.23 7.16
N ARG A 51 15.44 -8.12 7.61
CA ARG A 51 15.88 -7.29 8.73
C ARG A 51 15.31 -7.73 10.08
N ARG A 52 14.62 -8.88 10.12
CA ARG A 52 13.88 -9.40 11.28
C ARG A 52 12.71 -8.53 11.72
N ASP A 53 12.24 -7.61 10.89
CA ASP A 53 11.00 -6.90 11.17
C ASP A 53 9.79 -7.82 10.98
N SER A 54 8.67 -7.49 11.63
CA SER A 54 7.42 -8.22 11.43
C SER A 54 6.60 -7.55 10.33
N VAL A 55 5.98 -8.36 9.45
CA VAL A 55 5.21 -7.85 8.31
C VAL A 55 3.81 -8.48 8.32
N GLY A 56 2.79 -7.64 8.41
CA GLY A 56 1.40 -7.98 8.13
C GLY A 56 0.98 -7.51 6.73
N LEU A 57 -0.07 -8.13 6.18
CA LEU A 57 -0.60 -7.80 4.86
C LEU A 57 -2.12 -7.73 4.90
N VAL A 58 -2.65 -6.73 4.21
CA VAL A 58 -4.09 -6.54 3.98
C VAL A 58 -4.29 -6.32 2.49
N VAL A 59 -5.07 -7.18 1.84
CA VAL A 59 -5.49 -7.00 0.45
C VAL A 59 -6.99 -6.75 0.47
N TYR A 60 -7.44 -5.65 -0.13
CA TYR A 60 -8.86 -5.29 -0.13
C TYR A 60 -9.43 -5.14 -1.54
N SER A 61 -10.62 -5.68 -1.75
CA SER A 61 -11.34 -5.77 -3.02
C SER A 61 -12.86 -5.68 -2.76
N ASP A 62 -13.64 -6.67 -3.18
CA ASP A 62 -14.96 -7.04 -2.65
C ASP A 62 -14.89 -7.69 -1.25
N GLU A 63 -13.74 -8.28 -0.91
CA GLU A 63 -13.46 -8.83 0.41
C GLU A 63 -12.18 -8.19 0.99
N ILE A 64 -11.98 -8.34 2.31
CA ILE A 64 -10.74 -7.92 2.97
C ILE A 64 -10.04 -9.18 3.47
N VAL A 65 -8.94 -9.53 2.81
CA VAL A 65 -8.06 -10.63 3.20
C VAL A 65 -6.92 -10.04 4.03
N SER A 66 -6.73 -10.59 5.23
CA SER A 66 -5.66 -10.15 6.13
C SER A 66 -4.76 -11.31 6.52
N VAL A 67 -3.47 -11.00 6.68
CA VAL A 67 -2.46 -11.86 7.28
C VAL A 67 -1.88 -11.09 8.45
N ASP A 68 -1.96 -11.69 9.64
CA ASP A 68 -1.35 -11.12 10.83
C ASP A 68 0.16 -10.98 10.67
N ARG A 69 0.72 -10.01 11.39
CA ARG A 69 2.15 -9.77 11.36
C ARG A 69 2.91 -10.95 11.97
N ASP A 70 3.96 -11.38 11.27
CA ASP A 70 4.90 -12.39 11.75
C ASP A 70 6.27 -12.12 11.10
N THR A 71 7.28 -12.91 11.45
CA THR A 71 8.67 -12.75 11.00
C THR A 71 9.16 -13.95 10.20
N GLY A 72 10.33 -13.80 9.57
CA GLY A 72 11.08 -14.90 8.96
C GLY A 72 10.50 -15.48 7.65
N LYS A 73 11.12 -16.57 7.20
CA LYS A 73 10.87 -17.15 5.86
C LYS A 73 9.47 -17.75 5.69
N LYS A 74 8.91 -18.32 6.76
CA LYS A 74 7.55 -18.87 6.72
C LYS A 74 6.53 -17.77 6.44
N GLN A 75 6.69 -16.61 7.10
CA GLN A 75 5.83 -15.47 6.84
C GLN A 75 5.96 -15.00 5.40
N LEU A 76 7.18 -14.89 4.86
CA LEU A 76 7.38 -14.51 3.45
C LEU A 76 6.58 -15.42 2.51
N TYR A 77 6.59 -16.73 2.71
CA TYR A 77 5.82 -17.66 1.88
C TYR A 77 4.30 -17.42 1.98
N VAL A 78 3.78 -17.18 3.18
CA VAL A 78 2.35 -16.87 3.39
C VAL A 78 1.98 -15.59 2.65
N LEU A 79 2.78 -14.54 2.80
CA LEU A 79 2.55 -13.25 2.15
C LEU A 79 2.58 -13.40 0.61
N LEU A 80 3.61 -14.03 0.05
CA LEU A 80 3.71 -14.28 -1.39
C LEU A 80 2.54 -15.09 -1.93
N THR A 81 2.05 -16.09 -1.18
CA THR A 81 0.88 -16.88 -1.57
C THR A 81 -0.38 -16.02 -1.64
N LYS A 82 -0.58 -15.10 -0.68
CA LYS A 82 -1.72 -14.18 -0.70
C LYS A 82 -1.63 -13.16 -1.82
N LEU A 83 -0.43 -12.62 -2.08
CA LEU A 83 -0.19 -11.71 -3.20
C LEU A 83 -0.44 -12.38 -4.55
N ALA A 84 0.02 -13.63 -4.72
CA ALA A 84 -0.19 -14.39 -5.96
C ALA A 84 -1.67 -14.69 -6.25
N GLY A 85 -2.50 -14.76 -5.20
CA GLY A 85 -3.94 -14.97 -5.32
C GLY A 85 -4.78 -13.69 -5.37
N ALA A 86 -4.17 -12.50 -5.30
CA ALA A 86 -4.90 -11.24 -5.33
C ALA A 86 -5.57 -11.03 -6.70
N MET A 87 -6.83 -10.60 -6.69
CA MET A 87 -7.61 -10.34 -7.90
C MET A 87 -8.30 -8.99 -7.80
N ALA A 88 -8.24 -8.20 -8.86
CA ALA A 88 -8.87 -6.89 -8.93
C ALA A 88 -10.39 -7.04 -9.04
N LYS A 89 -11.12 -6.78 -7.94
CA LYS A 89 -12.58 -6.95 -7.86
C LYS A 89 -13.21 -6.01 -6.85
N GLY A 90 -14.50 -5.77 -7.00
CA GLY A 90 -15.26 -4.96 -6.04
C GLY A 90 -14.74 -3.53 -5.89
N ASN A 91 -15.24 -2.86 -4.85
CA ASN A 91 -15.06 -1.43 -4.64
C ASN A 91 -15.04 -1.05 -3.15
N THR A 92 -14.65 -1.95 -2.24
CA THR A 92 -14.63 -1.67 -0.79
C THR A 92 -13.72 -0.47 -0.49
N PRO A 93 -14.24 0.65 0.03
CA PRO A 93 -13.43 1.84 0.26
C PRO A 93 -12.31 1.64 1.29
N LEU A 94 -11.18 2.31 1.12
CA LEU A 94 -10.03 2.25 2.01
C LEU A 94 -10.40 2.55 3.46
N LYS A 95 -11.32 3.49 3.71
CA LYS A 95 -11.77 3.82 5.08
C LYS A 95 -12.42 2.62 5.79
N VAL A 96 -13.11 1.74 5.06
CA VAL A 96 -13.66 0.51 5.65
C VAL A 96 -12.53 -0.41 6.09
N VAL A 97 -11.48 -0.52 5.28
CA VAL A 97 -10.30 -1.33 5.54
C VAL A 97 -9.52 -0.80 6.73
N THR A 98 -9.21 0.50 6.76
CA THR A 98 -8.47 1.12 7.86
C THR A 98 -9.24 1.01 9.17
N ASN A 99 -10.55 1.22 9.17
CA ASN A 99 -11.39 1.03 10.34
C ASN A 99 -11.37 -0.41 10.87
N ARG A 100 -11.34 -1.40 9.97
CA ARG A 100 -11.29 -2.82 10.35
C ARG A 100 -9.97 -3.20 10.99
N ILE A 101 -8.84 -2.69 10.48
CA ILE A 101 -7.51 -3.06 10.99
C ILE A 101 -7.11 -2.25 12.23
N MET A 102 -7.65 -1.03 12.39
CA MET A 102 -7.29 -0.11 13.46
C MET A 102 -7.25 -0.72 14.87
N PRO A 103 -8.20 -1.57 15.30
CA PRO A 103 -8.18 -2.17 16.64
C PRO A 103 -7.07 -3.19 16.85
N HIS A 104 -6.47 -3.71 15.77
CA HIS A 104 -5.55 -4.83 15.81
C HIS A 104 -4.08 -4.41 15.65
N ILE A 105 -3.80 -3.12 15.52
CA ILE A 105 -2.49 -2.60 15.12
C ILE A 105 -1.91 -1.62 16.16
N ASN A 106 -0.61 -1.73 16.42
CA ASN A 106 0.09 -0.91 17.41
C ASN A 106 0.27 0.52 16.88
N ARG A 107 0.00 1.53 17.71
CA ARG A 107 0.27 2.93 17.33
C ARG A 107 1.74 3.10 16.95
N GLY A 108 2.02 3.94 15.97
CA GLY A 108 3.39 4.17 15.50
C GLY A 108 3.91 3.15 14.48
N SER A 109 3.19 2.05 14.22
CA SER A 109 3.55 1.10 13.17
C SER A 109 3.63 1.78 11.79
N PRO A 110 4.65 1.50 10.97
CA PRO A 110 4.67 1.88 9.57
C PRO A 110 3.52 1.21 8.80
N ILE A 111 2.76 2.00 8.05
CA ILE A 111 1.71 1.53 7.15
C ILE A 111 2.07 1.96 5.73
N ILE A 112 2.23 0.98 4.85
CA ILE A 112 2.49 1.22 3.43
C ILE A 112 1.25 0.86 2.64
N ILE A 113 0.62 1.86 2.02
CA ILE A 113 -0.55 1.71 1.17
C ILE A 113 -0.08 1.69 -0.27
N LEU A 114 -0.40 0.62 -0.99
CA LEU A 114 -0.16 0.49 -2.43
C LEU A 114 -1.51 0.58 -3.14
N SER A 115 -1.77 1.70 -3.79
CA SER A 115 -3.07 2.00 -4.39
C SER A 115 -2.93 2.94 -5.59
N PRO A 116 -3.70 2.74 -6.68
CA PRO A 116 -3.77 3.74 -7.75
C PRO A 116 -4.38 5.06 -7.28
N LEU A 117 -4.95 5.18 -6.06
CA LEU A 117 -5.60 6.40 -5.55
C LEU A 117 -6.74 6.91 -6.44
N GLU A 118 -7.45 5.97 -7.07
CA GLU A 118 -8.55 6.24 -8.00
C GLU A 118 -9.87 5.72 -7.41
N ASP A 119 -10.99 6.36 -7.77
CA ASP A 119 -12.36 5.94 -7.43
C ASP A 119 -12.63 5.60 -5.96
N ASP A 120 -12.07 6.38 -5.02
CA ASP A 120 -12.36 6.27 -3.60
C ASP A 120 -12.43 7.65 -2.92
N PRO A 121 -13.63 8.16 -2.63
CA PRO A 121 -13.78 9.46 -1.98
C PRO A 121 -13.37 9.45 -0.50
N THR A 122 -13.03 8.29 0.05
CA THR A 122 -12.71 8.12 1.47
C THR A 122 -11.21 8.09 1.79
N ILE A 123 -10.34 8.14 0.76
CA ILE A 123 -8.88 8.04 0.92
C ILE A 123 -8.35 9.09 1.90
N VAL A 124 -8.75 10.36 1.71
CA VAL A 124 -8.30 11.48 2.55
C VAL A 124 -8.68 11.23 4.01
N ASP A 125 -9.93 10.85 4.27
CA ASP A 125 -10.40 10.53 5.62
C ASP A 125 -9.63 9.36 6.24
N ALA A 126 -9.42 8.29 5.47
CA ALA A 126 -8.70 7.11 5.93
C ALA A 126 -7.26 7.45 6.32
N VAL A 127 -6.54 8.21 5.49
CA VAL A 127 -5.18 8.66 5.77
C VAL A 127 -5.14 9.64 6.94
N ARG A 128 -6.12 10.55 7.05
CA ARG A 128 -6.25 11.48 8.19
C ARG A 128 -6.38 10.72 9.50
N ASP A 129 -7.24 9.69 9.55
CA ASP A 129 -7.46 8.88 10.75
C ASP A 129 -6.21 8.09 11.16
N LEU A 130 -5.46 7.55 10.19
CA LEU A 130 -4.17 6.90 10.44
C LEU A 130 -3.14 7.91 11.00
N ARG A 131 -2.99 9.07 10.37
CA ARG A 131 -2.04 10.09 10.82
C ARG A 131 -2.39 10.67 12.18
N ALA A 132 -3.68 10.87 12.47
CA ALA A 132 -4.18 11.31 13.77
C ALA A 132 -3.87 10.33 14.92
N ARG A 133 -3.59 9.06 14.59
CA ARG A 133 -3.20 8.00 15.54
C ARG A 133 -1.70 7.72 15.55
N ASN A 134 -0.91 8.61 14.95
CA ASN A 134 0.56 8.57 14.88
C ASN A 134 1.12 7.38 14.08
N PHE A 135 0.36 6.77 13.15
CA PHE A 135 0.95 5.82 12.21
C PHE A 135 1.83 6.52 11.19
N ASP A 136 2.99 5.96 10.86
CA ASP A 136 3.83 6.45 9.76
C ASP A 136 3.30 5.92 8.44
N VAL A 137 2.57 6.77 7.72
CA VAL A 137 1.86 6.41 6.49
C VAL A 137 2.72 6.74 5.29
N THR A 138 2.97 5.72 4.48
CA THR A 138 3.60 5.79 3.16
C THR A 138 2.59 5.33 2.13
N VAL A 139 2.44 6.08 1.05
CA VAL A 139 1.58 5.74 -0.07
C VAL A 139 2.45 5.62 -1.32
N LEU A 140 2.49 4.42 -1.89
CA LEU A 140 3.09 4.17 -3.19
C LEU A 140 1.96 4.02 -4.20
N SER A 141 1.90 4.94 -5.17
CA SER A 141 0.76 5.01 -6.07
C SER A 141 1.17 4.73 -7.51
N PRO A 142 1.01 3.49 -8.02
CA PRO A 142 1.13 3.21 -9.44
C PRO A 142 -0.13 3.67 -10.17
N SER A 143 -0.04 4.77 -10.89
CA SER A 143 -1.16 5.34 -11.66
C SER A 143 -1.61 4.41 -12.80
N SER A 144 -2.91 4.42 -13.10
CA SER A 144 -3.45 3.73 -14.27
C SER A 144 -3.68 4.67 -15.48
N LEU A 145 -3.54 5.99 -15.28
CA LEU A 145 -3.92 7.02 -16.25
C LEU A 145 -3.21 6.90 -17.59
N GLU A 146 -1.92 6.53 -17.59
CA GLU A 146 -1.17 6.35 -18.84
C GLU A 146 -1.74 5.19 -19.67
N PHE A 147 -2.17 4.11 -19.03
CA PHE A 147 -2.77 2.98 -19.75
C PHE A 147 -4.10 3.34 -20.39
N GLU A 148 -4.92 4.15 -19.70
CA GLU A 148 -6.20 4.61 -20.23
C GLU A 148 -6.03 5.58 -21.41
N PHE A 149 -5.03 6.46 -21.32
CA PHE A 149 -4.68 7.37 -22.40
C PHE A 149 -4.14 6.62 -23.62
N ASP A 150 -3.19 5.71 -23.44
CA ASP A 150 -2.62 4.89 -24.51
C ASP A 150 -3.66 4.00 -25.19
N ALA A 151 -4.61 3.47 -24.40
CA ALA A 151 -5.74 2.69 -24.90
C ALA A 151 -6.83 3.54 -25.58
N ARG A 152 -6.65 4.88 -25.67
CA ARG A 152 -7.60 5.85 -26.22
C ARG A 152 -8.97 5.83 -25.52
N ARG A 153 -8.99 5.47 -24.24
CA ARG A 153 -10.19 5.56 -23.38
C ARG A 153 -10.35 6.96 -22.80
N LEU A 154 -9.24 7.69 -22.66
CA LEU A 154 -9.21 9.10 -22.31
C LEU A 154 -8.75 9.92 -23.51
N ASP A 155 -9.45 11.02 -23.79
CA ASP A 155 -8.92 12.05 -24.65
C ASP A 155 -7.90 12.91 -23.88
N ARG A 156 -7.21 13.82 -24.59
CA ARG A 156 -6.20 14.67 -23.96
C ARG A 156 -6.78 15.52 -22.84
N THR A 157 -7.99 16.05 -23.02
CA THR A 157 -8.63 16.92 -22.02
C THR A 157 -8.94 16.12 -20.75
N GLY A 158 -9.54 14.95 -20.88
CA GLY A 158 -9.85 14.06 -19.77
C GLY A 158 -8.60 13.59 -19.02
N TYR A 159 -7.54 13.24 -19.75
CA TYR A 159 -6.26 12.90 -19.13
C TYR A 159 -5.69 14.04 -18.27
N GLU A 160 -5.65 15.28 -18.79
CA GLU A 160 -5.13 16.42 -18.02
C GLU A 160 -5.99 16.74 -16.79
N VAL A 161 -7.32 16.58 -16.88
CA VAL A 161 -8.23 16.76 -15.74
C VAL A 161 -7.94 15.71 -14.66
N LEU A 162 -7.93 14.42 -15.01
CA LEU A 162 -7.71 13.35 -14.05
C LEU A 162 -6.30 13.41 -13.43
N LYS A 163 -5.30 13.77 -14.22
CA LYS A 163 -3.94 14.01 -13.73
C LYS A 163 -3.91 15.15 -12.70
N THR A 164 -4.61 16.25 -12.98
CA THR A 164 -4.71 17.38 -12.06
C THR A 164 -5.44 17.00 -10.77
N GLU A 165 -6.55 16.27 -10.86
CA GLU A 165 -7.30 15.79 -9.69
C GLU A 165 -6.44 14.86 -8.82
N ARG A 166 -5.68 13.96 -9.45
CA ARG A 166 -4.72 13.09 -8.78
C ARG A 166 -3.62 13.88 -8.08
N ASP A 167 -3.03 14.89 -8.73
CA ASP A 167 -1.99 15.74 -8.13
C ASP A 167 -2.52 16.49 -6.90
N ILE A 168 -3.76 16.98 -6.96
CA ILE A 168 -4.46 17.61 -5.83
C ILE A 168 -4.62 16.62 -4.67
N LEU A 169 -5.14 15.42 -4.95
CA LEU A 169 -5.32 14.37 -3.95
C LEU A 169 -3.98 14.03 -3.29
N MET A 170 -2.93 13.76 -4.07
CA MET A 170 -1.60 13.46 -3.54
C MET A 170 -1.03 14.60 -2.69
N SER A 171 -1.24 15.86 -3.11
CA SER A 171 -0.86 17.03 -2.33
C SER A 171 -1.61 17.11 -1.00
N GLU A 172 -2.91 16.82 -1.00
CA GLU A 172 -3.72 16.78 0.22
C GLU A 172 -3.23 15.70 1.20
N LEU A 173 -2.93 14.48 0.70
CA LEU A 173 -2.38 13.40 1.52
C LEU A 173 -1.02 13.75 2.12
N ARG A 174 -0.15 14.43 1.35
CA ARG A 174 1.12 14.96 1.87
C ARG A 174 0.89 16.03 2.94
N GLY A 175 -0.12 16.88 2.77
CA GLY A 175 -0.55 17.87 3.76
C GLY A 175 -0.99 17.26 5.10
N LEU A 176 -1.52 16.03 5.09
CA LEU A 176 -1.82 15.24 6.29
C LEU A 176 -0.58 14.60 6.94
N GLY A 177 0.60 14.78 6.34
CA GLY A 177 1.87 14.25 6.81
C GLY A 177 2.15 12.80 6.39
N ALA A 178 1.40 12.25 5.43
CA ALA A 178 1.78 11.00 4.78
C ALA A 178 2.92 11.26 3.79
N PHE A 179 3.84 10.30 3.64
CA PHE A 179 4.75 10.29 2.51
C PHE A 179 4.01 9.70 1.31
N VAL A 180 4.01 10.38 0.16
CA VAL A 180 3.26 9.95 -1.02
C VAL A 180 4.16 10.05 -2.25
N MET A 181 4.39 8.91 -2.89
CA MET A 181 5.17 8.78 -4.12
C MET A 181 4.27 8.32 -5.27
N ASP A 182 4.29 9.07 -6.37
CA ASP A 182 3.75 8.59 -7.64
C ASP A 182 4.80 7.61 -8.18
N TRP A 183 4.52 6.33 -8.03
CA TRP A 183 5.55 5.30 -8.21
C TRP A 183 5.32 4.53 -9.49
N GLU A 184 6.28 4.63 -10.40
CA GLU A 184 6.32 3.82 -11.60
C GLU A 184 7.15 2.55 -11.39
N PRO A 185 6.79 1.42 -12.02
CA PRO A 185 7.49 0.13 -11.86
C PRO A 185 8.96 0.16 -12.27
N ASP A 186 9.33 1.05 -13.20
CA ASP A 186 10.69 1.20 -13.68
C ASP A 186 11.56 2.00 -12.69
N MET A 187 10.92 2.71 -11.74
CA MET A 187 11.60 3.34 -10.62
C MET A 187 11.96 2.30 -9.56
N MET A 188 13.25 2.24 -9.19
CA MET A 188 13.67 1.36 -8.11
C MET A 188 12.94 1.68 -6.80
N LEU A 189 12.46 0.65 -6.12
CA LEU A 189 11.62 0.80 -4.93
C LEU A 189 12.35 1.48 -3.76
N ASN A 190 13.66 1.29 -3.65
CA ASN A 190 14.50 2.01 -2.68
C ASN A 190 14.54 3.52 -2.96
N THR A 191 14.60 3.93 -4.23
CA THR A 191 14.50 5.33 -4.65
C THR A 191 13.14 5.90 -4.31
N ALA A 192 12.07 5.12 -4.56
CA ALA A 192 10.69 5.52 -4.25
C ALA A 192 10.47 5.77 -2.74
N LEU A 193 11.21 5.05 -1.88
CA LEU A 193 11.09 5.11 -0.43
C LEU A 193 12.15 5.99 0.26
N ALA A 194 13.10 6.57 -0.49
CA ALA A 194 14.25 7.28 0.09
C ALA A 194 13.88 8.50 0.98
N GLY A 195 12.67 9.07 0.79
CA GLY A 195 12.16 10.17 1.61
C GLY A 195 11.12 9.76 2.67
N ALA A 196 10.79 8.48 2.74
CA ALA A 196 9.78 7.97 3.67
C ALA A 196 10.39 7.75 5.06
N ARG A 197 9.61 7.96 6.13
CA ARG A 197 10.05 7.71 7.52
C ARG A 197 9.76 6.26 7.91
N GLY A 198 10.64 5.64 8.70
CA GLY A 198 10.43 4.29 9.25
C GLY A 198 10.97 3.14 8.39
N PHE A 199 11.89 3.41 7.46
CA PHE A 199 12.51 2.45 6.55
C PHE A 199 14.02 2.38 6.74
#